data_AF-A0A2S8P5G9-F1
#
_entry.id   AF-A0A2S8P5G9-F1
#
_cell.length_a   1.000
_cell.length_b   1.000
_cell.length_c   1.000
_cell.angle_alpha   90.00
_cell.angle_beta   90.00
_cell.angle_gamma   90.00
#
_symmetry.space_group_name_H-M   'P 1'
#
loop_
_entity.id
_entity.type
_entity.pdbx_description
1 polymer ?
#
loop_
_entity_poly.entity_id
_entity_poly.type
_entity_poly.pdbx_seq_one_letter_code
_entity_poly.pdbx_strand_id
1 'polypeptide(L)' 'MLLSITAVVVGCLVGWIDLPKLIRSKQWKETAVYSGMLLSAIVFSVIAVNLWEFPSPLYIIIWIYEPVNQFLAYITGT' A
#
# COMPACT_ATOMS: atom_id res chain seq x y z
N MET A 1 15.38 -0.76 3.94
CA MET A 1 15.56 0.42 4.82
C MET A 1 16.02 1.67 4.07
N LEU A 2 17.20 1.69 3.44
CA LEU A 2 17.74 2.90 2.80
C LEU A 2 16.81 3.45 1.69
N LEU A 3 16.33 2.56 0.82
CA LEU A 3 15.35 2.91 -0.22
C LEU A 3 14.01 3.40 0.33
N SER A 4 13.54 2.86 1.45
CA SER A 4 12.28 3.27 2.09
C SER A 4 12.38 4.69 2.63
N ILE A 5 13.53 5.02 3.23
CA ILE A 5 13.85 6.38 3.70
C ILE A 5 13.92 7.32 2.50
N THR A 6 14.57 6.93 1.41
CA THR A 6 14.62 7.73 0.18
C THR A 6 13.23 8.02 -0.38
N ALA A 7 12.34 7.02 -0.43
CA ALA A 7 10.97 7.19 -0.91
C ALA A 7 10.19 8.21 -0.06
N VAL A 8 10.32 8.15 1.26
CA VAL A 8 9.68 9.11 2.18
C VAL A 8 10.26 10.51 1.99
N VAL A 9 11.59 10.66 1.92
CA VAL A 9 12.26 11.96 1.72
C VAL A 9 11.83 12.61 0.41
N VAL A 10 11.79 11.84 -0.68
CA VAL A 10 11.34 12.35 -1.99
C VAL A 10 9.88 12.77 -1.92
N GLY A 11 9.01 11.96 -1.31
CA GLY A 11 7.60 12.33 -1.10
C GLY A 11 7.42 13.62 -0.30
N CYS A 12 8.20 13.80 0.76
CA CYS A 12 8.20 15.04 1.55
C CYS A 12 8.71 16.25 0.75
N LEU A 13 9.74 16.09 -0.08
CA LEU A 13 10.26 17.16 -0.93
C LEU A 13 9.24 17.59 -1.98
N VAL A 14 8.59 16.63 -2.64
CA VAL A 14 7.51 16.89 -3.60
C VAL A 14 6.35 17.62 -2.91
N GLY A 15 5.92 17.14 -1.75
CA GLY A 15 4.92 17.81 -0.94
C GLY A 15 5.32 19.24 -0.55
N TRP A 16 6.58 19.47 -0.16
CA TRP A 16 7.07 20.79 0.23
C TRP A 16 7.08 21.80 -0.92
N ILE A 17 7.21 21.35 -2.17
CA ILE A 17 7.17 22.22 -3.35
C ILE A 17 5.73 22.51 -3.77
N ASP A 18 4.88 21.49 -3.80
CA ASP A 18 3.54 21.59 -4.40
C ASP A 18 2.45 21.99 -3.39
N LEU A 19 2.48 21.51 -2.14
CA LEU A 19 1.47 21.89 -1.13
C LEU A 19 1.42 23.40 -0.86
N PRO A 20 2.53 24.14 -0.64
CA PRO A 20 2.42 25.56 -0.31
C PRO A 20 1.85 26.37 -1.48
N LYS A 21 2.06 25.93 -2.73
CA LYS A 21 1.44 26.55 -3.90
C LYS A 21 -0.07 26.37 -3.89
N LEU A 22 -0.56 25.17 -3.62
CA LEU A 22 -1.99 24.84 -3.54
C LEU A 22 -2.69 25.46 -2.32
N ILE A 23 -1.98 25.58 -1.19
CA ILE A 23 -2.49 26.26 0.00
C ILE A 23 -2.62 27.76 -0.27
N ARG A 24 -1.64 28.37 -0.95
CA ARG A 24 -1.69 29.78 -1.35
C ARG A 24 -2.81 30.08 -2.35
N SER A 25 -3.16 29.15 -3.23
CA SER A 25 -4.29 29.30 -4.17
C SER A 25 -5.67 29.10 -3.52
N LYS A 26 -5.74 28.79 -2.21
CA LYS A 26 -6.98 28.50 -1.46
C LYS A 26 -7.81 27.34 -2.06
N GLN A 27 -7.20 26.47 -2.85
CA GLN A 27 -7.88 25.33 -3.46
C GLN A 27 -7.94 24.13 -2.50
N TRP A 28 -8.68 24.28 -1.38
CA TRP A 28 -8.72 23.29 -0.29
C TRP A 28 -9.11 21.87 -0.73
N LYS A 29 -10.02 21.75 -1.71
CA LYS A 29 -10.43 20.46 -2.27
C LYS A 29 -9.27 19.79 -3.02
N GLU A 30 -8.56 20.54 -3.85
CA GLU A 30 -7.43 20.04 -4.61
C GLU A 30 -6.26 19.70 -3.68
N THR A 31 -6.03 20.50 -2.64
CA THR A 31 -5.00 20.23 -1.62
C THR A 31 -5.28 18.92 -0.90
N ALA A 32 -6.54 18.65 -0.55
CA ALA A 32 -6.93 17.42 0.11
C ALA A 32 -6.73 16.19 -0.81
N VAL A 33 -7.15 16.28 -2.07
CA VAL A 33 -6.97 15.19 -3.05
C VAL A 33 -5.49 14.95 -3.33
N TYR A 34 -4.73 16.02 -3.61
CA TYR A 34 -3.30 15.95 -3.86
C TYR A 34 -2.55 15.34 -2.67
N SER A 35 -2.82 15.81 -1.45
CA SER A 35 -2.17 15.28 -0.25
C SER A 35 -2.52 13.82 0.00
N GLY A 36 -3.78 13.42 -0.26
CA GLY A 36 -4.21 12.03 -0.18
C GLY A 36 -3.51 11.13 -1.20
N MET A 37 -3.38 11.58 -2.45
CA MET A 37 -2.64 10.86 -3.50
C MET A 37 -1.13 10.79 -3.21
N LEU A 38 -0.56 11.87 -2.67
CA LEU A 38 0.85 11.90 -2.28
C LEU A 38 1.12 10.91 -1.14
N LEU A 39 0.26 10.88 -0.12
CA LEU A 39 0.33 9.92 0.97
C LEU A 39 0.22 8.48 0.47
N SER A 40 -0.75 8.20 -0.41
CA SER A 40 -0.91 6.84 -0.96
C SER A 40 0.29 6.42 -1.79
N ALA A 41 0.86 7.32 -2.60
CA ALA A 41 2.07 7.06 -3.36
C ALA A 41 3.28 6.74 -2.46
N ILE A 42 3.46 7.47 -1.35
CA ILE A 42 4.52 7.20 -0.37
C ILE A 42 4.30 5.83 0.28
N VAL A 43 3.07 5.53 0.73
CA VAL A 43 2.73 4.24 1.35
C VAL A 43 3.00 3.09 0.39
N PHE A 44 2.53 3.17 -0.86
CA PHE A 44 2.77 2.13 -1.86
C PHE A 44 4.25 1.99 -2.19
N SER A 45 4.99 3.09 -2.27
CA SER A 45 6.44 3.05 -2.48
C SER A 45 7.16 2.32 -1.34
N VAL A 46 6.77 2.59 -0.09
CA VAL A 46 7.32 1.89 1.09
C VAL A 46 6.98 0.41 1.06
N ILE A 47 5.74 0.04 0.74
CA ILE A 47 5.32 -1.37 0.62
C ILE A 47 6.11 -2.08 -0.48
N ALA A 48 6.20 -1.48 -1.67
CA ALA A 48 6.90 -2.03 -2.82
C ALA A 48 8.40 -2.21 -2.56
N VAL A 49 9.05 -1.20 -1.96
CA VAL A 49 10.48 -1.23 -1.64
C VAL A 49 10.82 -2.23 -0.55
N ASN A 50 9.95 -2.40 0.45
CA ASN A 50 10.16 -3.41 1.47
C ASN A 50 9.93 -4.83 0.95
N LEU A 51 9.61 -4.99 -0.36
CA LEU A 51 9.23 -6.27 -0.96
C LEU A 51 8.32 -7.00 0.02
N TRP A 52 7.36 -6.27 0.62
CA TRP A 52 6.41 -6.89 1.53
C TRP A 52 5.84 -8.01 0.72
N GLU A 53 6.25 -9.25 1.04
CA GLU A 53 6.02 -10.40 0.16
C GLU A 53 4.52 -10.47 0.08
N PHE A 54 4.00 -9.96 -1.03
CA PHE A 54 2.58 -10.03 -1.28
C PHE A 54 2.37 -11.52 -1.29
N PRO A 55 1.59 -12.05 -0.32
CA PRO A 55 1.55 -13.48 -0.06
C PRO A 55 1.36 -14.13 -1.42
N SER A 56 2.28 -15.04 -1.77
CA SER A 56 2.35 -15.55 -3.14
C SER A 56 0.93 -15.93 -3.59
N PRO A 57 0.54 -15.75 -4.86
CA PRO A 57 -0.80 -16.11 -5.30
C PRO A 57 -1.21 -17.53 -4.86
N LEU A 58 -0.23 -18.41 -4.70
CA LEU A 58 -0.34 -19.73 -4.10
C LEU A 58 -0.86 -19.71 -2.65
N TYR A 59 -0.44 -18.79 -1.79
CA TYR A 59 -0.97 -18.61 -0.44
C TYR A 59 -2.46 -18.23 -0.43
N ILE A 60 -2.89 -17.39 -1.37
CA ILE A 60 -4.31 -17.05 -1.53
C ILE A 60 -5.09 -18.29 -1.97
N ILE A 61 -4.53 -19.07 -2.90
CA ILE A 61 -5.12 -20.34 -3.34
C ILE A 61 -5.21 -21.33 -2.17
N ILE A 62 -4.14 -21.48 -1.37
CA ILE A 62 -4.15 -22.31 -0.15
C ILE A 62 -5.24 -21.84 0.80
N TRP A 63 -5.32 -20.55 1.09
CA TRP A 63 -6.32 -20.00 2.01
C TRP A 63 -7.77 -20.28 1.58
N ILE A 64 -8.04 -20.28 0.27
CA ILE A 64 -9.35 -20.64 -0.27
C ILE A 64 -9.58 -22.16 -0.21
N TYR A 65 -8.55 -22.96 -0.50
CA TYR A 65 -8.66 -24.43 -0.55
C TYR A 65 -8.64 -25.09 0.82
N GLU A 66 -7.99 -24.50 1.81
CA GLU A 66 -7.85 -25.03 3.18
C GLU A 66 -9.21 -25.34 3.85
N PRO A 67 -10.21 -24.45 3.86
CA PRO A 67 -11.53 -24.77 4.42
C PRO A 67 -12.24 -25.88 3.64
N VAL A 68 -12.06 -25.94 2.32
CA VAL A 68 -12.62 -27.00 1.48
C VAL A 68 -11.96 -28.35 1.80
N ASN A 69 -10.64 -28.35 2.00
CA ASN A 69 -9.88 -29.55 2.33
C ASN A 69 -10.24 -30.07 3.72
N GLN A 70 -10.41 -29.18 4.71
CA GLN A 70 -10.87 -29.55 6.06
C GLN A 70 -12.29 -30.12 6.03
N PHE A 71 -13.18 -29.56 5.22
CA PHE A 71 -14.54 -30.06 5.04
C PHE A 71 -14.55 -31.46 4.38
N LEU A 72 -13.72 -31.65 3.36
CA LEU A 72 -13.57 -32.95 2.70
C LEU A 72 -12.96 -33.98 3.66
N ALA A 73 -11.92 -33.63 4.42
CA ALA A 73 -11.31 -34.51 5.43
C ALA A 73 -12.32 -34.93 6.50
N TYR A 74 -13.14 -33.98 6.98
CA TYR A 74 -14.21 -34.25 7.94
C TYR A 74 -15.26 -35.25 7.40
N ILE A 75 -15.60 -35.18 6.11
CA ILE A 75 -16.57 -36.11 5.48
C ILE A 75 -15.94 -37.47 5.16
N THR A 76 -14.67 -37.50 4.77
CA THR A 76 -13.96 -38.74 4.40
C THR A 76 -13.34 -39.50 5.59
N GLY A 77 -13.37 -38.93 6.80
CA GLY A 77 -13.08 -39.65 8.04
C GLY A 77 -11.59 -39.89 8.32
N THR A 78 -10.69 -39.05 7.79
CA THR A 78 -9.28 -38.97 8.20
C THR A 78 -9.05 -37.84 9.18
#